data_AF-A0A1A9WZQ7-F1
#
_entry.id   AF-A0A1A9WZQ7-F1
#
_cell.length_a   1.000
_cell.length_b   1.000
_cell.length_c   1.000
_cell.angle_alpha   90.00
_cell.angle_beta   90.00
_cell.angle_gamma   90.00
#
_symmetry.space_group_name_H-M   'P 1'
#
loop_
_entity.id
_entity.type
_entity.pdbx_description
1 polymer ?
#
loop_
_entity_poly.entity_id
_entity_poly.type
_entity_poly.pdbx_seq_one_letter_code
_entity_poly.pdbx_strand_id
1 'polypeptide(L)'
;MDIFGDKDVKRTEMMRVRNYSYAPYLEREGRFACPMPTPPDVESRKEWFIGLKPHERLFYHQTLSSVRASKRFLPTNKIPKDSLDFRLQSRYLHSNEVFPERVDTVLQTETCSKVPQTFRVLRNTKDIIIDKPESIGHPLRIGGMREKISPHSIKLINSGPHTQLVNNGFSRQTADGNFFRY
;
A
#
# COMPACT_ATOMS: atom_id res chain seq x y z
N MET A 1 40.21 16.44 -1.91
CA MET A 1 39.37 16.12 -0.73
C MET A 1 37.96 16.47 -1.12
N ASP A 2 37.26 15.51 -1.74
CA ASP A 2 35.87 15.70 -2.16
C ASP A 2 34.96 15.33 -0.99
N ILE A 3 34.40 16.36 -0.34
CA ILE A 3 33.58 16.25 0.89
C ILE A 3 32.09 16.01 0.55
N PHE A 4 31.72 15.92 -0.72
CA PHE A 4 30.34 15.64 -1.15
C PHE A 4 30.20 14.21 -1.65
N GLY A 5 30.31 13.28 -0.72
CA GLY A 5 29.98 11.88 -0.93
C GLY A 5 28.95 11.45 0.09
N ASP A 6 27.69 11.85 -0.08
CA ASP A 6 26.60 11.07 0.51
C ASP A 6 25.54 10.77 -0.53
N LYS A 7 25.37 9.48 -0.73
CA LYS A 7 24.54 8.88 -1.77
C LYS A 7 23.10 9.05 -1.32
N ASP A 8 22.25 9.63 -2.16
CA ASP A 8 20.79 9.52 -2.01
C ASP A 8 20.40 8.04 -2.08
N VAL A 9 20.45 7.36 -0.93
CA VAL A 9 19.92 6.01 -0.78
C VAL A 9 18.40 6.16 -0.79
N LYS A 10 17.83 6.21 -2.00
CA LYS A 10 16.39 6.09 -2.21
C LYS A 10 15.92 4.86 -1.43
N ARG A 11 15.21 5.09 -0.34
CA ARG A 11 14.61 4.02 0.46
C ARG A 11 13.50 3.43 -0.40
N THR A 12 13.76 2.32 -1.05
CA THR A 12 12.76 1.59 -1.84
C THR A 12 11.97 0.67 -0.92
N GLU A 13 10.65 0.71 -1.01
CA GLU A 13 9.75 -0.21 -0.32
C GLU A 13 9.14 -1.18 -1.32
N MET A 14 9.15 -2.46 -1.00
CA MET A 14 8.54 -3.49 -1.85
C MET A 14 7.07 -3.68 -1.44
N MET A 15 6.14 -3.35 -2.33
CA MET A 15 4.71 -3.55 -2.14
C MET A 15 4.19 -4.70 -3.00
N ARG A 16 3.48 -5.64 -2.38
CA ARG A 16 2.86 -6.77 -3.08
C ARG A 16 1.47 -6.39 -3.57
N VAL A 17 1.26 -6.40 -4.88
CA VAL A 17 0.00 -6.03 -5.54
C VAL A 17 -0.58 -7.23 -6.26
N ARG A 18 -1.91 -7.35 -6.29
CA ARG A 18 -2.58 -8.39 -7.07
C ARG A 18 -2.29 -8.20 -8.56
N ASN A 19 -1.96 -9.28 -9.24
CA ASN A 19 -1.78 -9.26 -10.67
C ASN A 19 -3.15 -9.42 -11.36
N TYR A 20 -3.52 -8.42 -12.15
CA TYR A 20 -4.76 -8.38 -12.93
C TYR A 20 -4.55 -8.66 -14.42
N SER A 21 -3.32 -9.00 -14.83
CA SER A 21 -3.00 -9.39 -16.20
C SER A 21 -3.64 -10.74 -16.57
N TYR A 22 -3.78 -11.01 -17.88
CA TYR A 22 -4.28 -12.28 -18.40
C TYR A 22 -3.36 -13.46 -18.05
N ALA A 23 -2.05 -13.20 -18.00
CA ALA A 23 -1.03 -14.17 -17.62
C ALA A 23 -0.69 -14.05 -16.13
N PRO A 24 -0.55 -15.19 -15.41
CA PRO A 24 -0.10 -15.17 -14.04
C PRO A 24 1.38 -14.80 -13.94
N TYR A 25 1.75 -14.21 -12.81
CA TYR A 25 3.13 -13.79 -12.56
C TYR A 25 3.93 -14.96 -11.99
N LEU A 26 4.94 -15.41 -12.73
CA LEU A 26 5.66 -16.67 -12.44
C LEU A 26 7.14 -16.47 -12.10
N GLU A 27 7.68 -15.26 -12.16
CA GLU A 27 9.13 -15.01 -12.04
C GLU A 27 9.77 -15.64 -10.81
N ARG A 28 9.02 -15.77 -9.71
CA ARG A 28 9.46 -16.42 -8.47
C ARG A 28 9.43 -17.95 -8.52
N GLU A 29 8.45 -18.53 -9.20
CA GLU A 29 8.20 -19.99 -9.21
C GLU A 29 8.92 -20.69 -10.35
N GLY A 30 9.06 -20.05 -11.51
CA GLY A 30 9.65 -20.65 -12.69
C GLY A 30 9.36 -19.88 -13.97
N ARG A 31 9.40 -20.59 -15.10
CA ARG A 31 9.18 -19.99 -16.42
C ARG A 31 8.39 -20.92 -17.31
N PHE A 32 7.79 -20.37 -18.37
CA PHE A 32 7.22 -21.18 -19.42
C PHE A 32 8.30 -21.65 -20.39
N ALA A 33 8.27 -22.94 -20.73
CA ALA A 33 9.04 -23.47 -21.87
C ALA A 33 8.51 -22.91 -23.19
N CYS A 34 7.19 -22.76 -23.31
CA CYS A 34 6.52 -22.22 -24.48
C CYS A 34 5.46 -21.21 -24.02
N PRO A 35 5.44 -19.98 -24.58
CA PRO A 35 4.50 -18.95 -24.18
C PRO A 35 3.05 -19.38 -24.44
N MET A 36 2.15 -18.89 -23.60
CA MET A 36 0.71 -19.08 -23.79
C MET A 36 0.19 -18.09 -24.85
N PRO A 37 -0.94 -18.40 -25.51
CA PRO A 37 -1.55 -17.49 -26.47
C PRO A 37 -1.86 -16.15 -25.80
N THR A 38 -1.55 -15.06 -26.50
CA THR A 38 -1.80 -13.70 -26.03
C THR A 38 -3.11 -13.17 -26.62
N PRO A 39 -3.90 -12.42 -25.83
CA PRO A 39 -5.07 -11.76 -26.39
C PRO A 39 -4.64 -10.71 -27.43
N PRO A 40 -5.46 -10.42 -28.44
CA PRO A 40 -5.17 -9.38 -29.41
C PRO A 40 -5.20 -7.99 -28.72
N ASP A 41 -4.31 -7.09 -29.15
CA ASP A 41 -4.35 -5.65 -28.80
C ASP A 41 -4.23 -5.34 -27.29
N VAL A 42 -3.28 -5.99 -26.61
CA VAL A 42 -3.07 -5.85 -25.16
C VAL A 42 -2.58 -4.46 -24.76
N GLU A 43 -1.71 -3.85 -25.58
CA GLU A 43 -1.02 -2.60 -25.22
C GLU A 43 -1.93 -1.36 -25.33
N SER A 44 -2.92 -1.40 -26.22
CA SER A 44 -3.87 -0.30 -26.44
C SER A 44 -4.93 -0.23 -25.33
N ARG A 45 -5.24 -1.37 -24.69
CA ARG A 45 -6.38 -1.49 -23.76
C ARG A 45 -5.93 -1.32 -22.32
N LYS A 46 -6.72 -0.55 -21.54
CA LYS A 46 -6.51 -0.38 -20.10
C LYS A 46 -6.62 -1.71 -19.34
N GLU A 47 -7.56 -2.57 -19.74
CA GLU A 47 -7.74 -3.91 -19.19
C GLU A 47 -7.81 -4.93 -20.33
N TRP A 48 -7.14 -6.06 -20.16
CA TRP A 48 -6.95 -7.05 -21.23
C TRP A 48 -8.25 -7.73 -21.70
N PHE A 49 -9.29 -7.75 -20.86
CA PHE A 49 -10.53 -8.48 -21.15
C PHE A 49 -11.60 -7.64 -21.87
N ILE A 50 -11.39 -6.32 -21.97
CA ILE A 50 -12.36 -5.42 -22.61
C ILE A 50 -12.45 -5.77 -24.10
N GLY A 51 -13.67 -5.89 -24.62
CA GLY A 51 -13.94 -6.19 -26.03
C GLY A 51 -13.82 -7.67 -26.42
N LEU A 52 -13.40 -8.56 -25.52
CA LEU A 52 -13.34 -10.00 -25.77
C LEU A 52 -14.67 -10.68 -25.40
N LYS A 53 -15.06 -11.69 -26.19
CA LYS A 53 -16.20 -12.56 -25.90
C LYS A 53 -15.90 -13.44 -24.66
N PRO A 54 -16.92 -13.92 -23.93
CA PRO A 54 -16.69 -14.70 -22.72
C PRO A 54 -15.79 -15.93 -22.89
N HIS A 55 -15.93 -16.66 -24.00
CA HIS A 55 -15.10 -17.85 -24.28
C HIS A 55 -13.65 -17.48 -24.60
N GLU A 56 -13.41 -16.35 -25.27
CA GLU A 56 -12.06 -15.85 -25.55
C GLU A 56 -11.37 -15.45 -24.24
N ARG A 57 -12.10 -14.80 -23.31
CA ARG A 57 -11.56 -14.47 -21.99
C ARG A 57 -11.12 -15.71 -21.23
N LEU A 58 -11.92 -16.77 -21.26
CA LEU A 58 -11.58 -18.04 -20.62
C LEU A 58 -10.35 -18.70 -21.26
N PHE A 59 -10.22 -18.60 -22.58
CA PHE A 59 -9.09 -19.17 -23.32
C PHE A 59 -7.76 -18.46 -23.01
N TYR A 60 -7.77 -17.12 -23.00
CA TYR A 60 -6.56 -16.33 -22.77
C TYR A 60 -6.17 -16.21 -21.29
N HIS A 61 -7.14 -16.25 -20.37
CA HIS A 61 -6.85 -16.09 -18.94
C HIS A 61 -6.43 -17.39 -18.29
N GLN A 62 -5.19 -17.41 -17.77
CA GLN A 62 -4.63 -18.58 -17.09
C GLN A 62 -4.51 -18.34 -15.58
N THR A 63 -4.94 -19.31 -14.79
CA THR A 63 -4.76 -19.27 -13.33
C THR A 63 -3.43 -19.88 -12.93
N LEU A 64 -2.89 -19.51 -11.76
CA LEU A 64 -1.67 -20.15 -11.22
C LEU A 64 -1.80 -21.68 -11.15
N SER A 65 -2.98 -22.18 -10.75
CA SER A 65 -3.22 -23.62 -10.67
C SER A 65 -3.18 -24.29 -12.04
N SER A 66 -3.81 -23.68 -13.05
CA SER A 66 -3.80 -24.19 -14.42
C SER A 66 -2.37 -24.23 -14.97
N VAL A 67 -1.59 -23.18 -14.71
CA VAL A 67 -0.19 -23.11 -15.12
C VAL A 67 0.66 -24.19 -14.47
N ARG A 68 0.55 -24.38 -13.15
CA ARG A 68 1.32 -25.40 -12.42
C ARG A 68 1.01 -26.82 -12.88
N ALA A 69 -0.24 -27.07 -13.31
CA ALA A 69 -0.64 -28.36 -13.87
C ALA A 69 -0.21 -28.53 -15.34
N SER A 70 0.18 -27.46 -16.02
CA SER A 70 0.56 -27.51 -17.43
C SER A 70 1.94 -28.14 -17.63
N LYS A 71 2.09 -28.96 -18.67
CA LYS A 71 3.40 -29.48 -19.10
C LYS A 71 4.37 -28.41 -19.62
N ARG A 72 3.85 -27.21 -19.90
CA ARG A 72 4.63 -26.06 -20.41
C ARG A 72 5.37 -25.34 -19.28
N PHE A 73 4.99 -25.56 -18.03
CA PHE A 73 5.59 -24.91 -16.89
C PHE A 73 6.89 -25.62 -16.49
N LEU A 74 7.98 -24.86 -16.43
CA LEU A 74 9.27 -25.32 -15.93
C LEU A 74 9.45 -24.78 -14.50
N PRO A 75 9.32 -25.65 -13.48
CA PRO A 75 9.49 -25.25 -12.10
C PRO A 75 10.95 -24.92 -11.78
N THR A 76 11.15 -24.03 -10.81
CA THR A 76 12.47 -23.82 -10.20
C THR A 76 12.84 -25.02 -9.34
N ASN A 77 14.14 -25.33 -9.24
CA ASN A 77 14.68 -26.40 -8.38
C ASN A 77 14.36 -26.26 -6.89
N LYS A 78 13.84 -25.11 -6.46
CA LYS A 78 13.45 -24.84 -5.06
C LYS A 78 12.06 -25.40 -4.71
N ILE A 79 11.24 -25.74 -5.70
CA ILE A 79 9.89 -26.26 -5.48
C ILE A 79 9.96 -27.66 -4.84
N PRO A 80 9.30 -27.88 -3.69
CA PRO A 80 9.32 -29.17 -3.01
C PRO A 80 8.65 -30.23 -3.88
N LYS A 81 9.27 -31.40 -3.97
CA LYS A 81 8.73 -32.53 -4.76
C LYS A 81 7.90 -33.47 -3.90
N ASP A 82 8.21 -33.56 -2.61
CA ASP A 82 7.55 -34.43 -1.68
C ASP A 82 7.20 -33.75 -0.35
N SER A 83 6.62 -34.53 0.56
CA SER A 83 6.23 -34.06 1.89
C SER A 83 7.43 -33.77 2.81
N LEU A 84 8.58 -34.39 2.56
CA LEU A 84 9.78 -34.19 3.36
C LEU A 84 10.42 -32.85 3.00
N ASP A 85 10.60 -32.56 1.71
CA ASP A 85 11.05 -31.27 1.19
C ASP A 85 10.20 -30.12 1.75
N PHE A 86 8.88 -30.32 1.82
CA PHE A 86 7.98 -29.32 2.37
C PHE A 86 8.25 -29.03 3.86
N ARG A 87 8.50 -30.07 4.66
CA ARG A 87 8.81 -29.96 6.10
C ARG A 87 10.21 -29.40 6.33
N LEU A 88 11.19 -29.78 5.51
CA LEU A 88 12.56 -29.25 5.57
C LEU A 88 12.62 -27.75 5.24
N GLN A 89 11.64 -27.23 4.49
CA GLN A 89 11.50 -25.81 4.19
C GLN A 89 10.70 -25.03 5.26
N SER A 90 10.21 -25.68 6.31
CA SER A 90 9.53 -25.00 7.41
C SER A 90 10.47 -24.07 8.18
N ARG A 91 9.90 -23.21 9.04
CA ARG A 91 10.67 -22.33 9.94
C ARG A 91 11.31 -23.11 11.09
N TYR A 92 10.92 -24.36 11.31
CA TYR A 92 11.30 -25.15 12.46
C TYR A 92 12.81 -25.36 12.56
N LEU A 93 13.40 -25.02 13.71
CA LEU A 93 14.79 -25.29 14.03
C LEU A 93 14.87 -26.10 15.32
N HIS A 94 15.17 -27.39 15.17
CA HIS A 94 15.20 -28.33 16.29
C HIS A 94 16.19 -27.94 17.41
N SER A 95 17.27 -27.23 17.07
CA SER A 95 18.28 -26.79 18.05
C SER A 95 17.83 -25.67 18.97
N ASN A 96 16.84 -24.87 18.55
CA ASN A 96 16.46 -23.63 19.23
C ASN A 96 15.10 -23.74 19.94
N GLU A 97 14.25 -24.68 19.52
CA GLU A 97 12.91 -24.84 20.08
C GLU A 97 12.88 -25.88 21.21
N VAL A 98 12.42 -25.45 22.40
CA VAL A 98 12.34 -26.30 23.60
C VAL A 98 11.02 -27.10 23.62
N PHE A 99 9.92 -26.50 23.16
CA PHE A 99 8.59 -27.11 23.16
C PHE A 99 7.88 -26.89 21.82
N PRO A 100 8.30 -27.60 20.76
CA PRO A 100 7.70 -27.44 19.44
C PRO A 100 6.30 -28.04 19.37
N GLU A 101 5.38 -27.33 18.71
CA GLU A 101 4.08 -27.87 18.35
C GLU A 101 4.15 -28.59 17.00
N ARG A 102 3.20 -29.48 16.72
CA ARG A 102 3.10 -30.14 15.40
C ARG A 102 3.00 -29.14 14.26
N VAL A 103 2.41 -27.97 14.50
CA VAL A 103 2.26 -26.90 13.50
C VAL A 103 3.61 -26.33 13.08
N ASP A 104 4.59 -26.25 13.98
CA ASP A 104 5.88 -25.60 13.69
C ASP A 104 6.65 -26.34 12.58
N THR A 105 6.55 -27.67 12.53
CA THR A 105 7.17 -28.52 11.50
C THR A 105 6.64 -28.30 10.08
N VAL A 106 5.47 -27.66 9.94
CA VAL A 106 4.84 -27.36 8.64
C VAL A 106 4.72 -25.86 8.40
N LEU A 107 4.95 -25.04 9.43
CA LEU A 107 4.81 -23.59 9.38
C LEU A 107 5.90 -22.99 8.49
N GLN A 108 5.49 -22.27 7.47
CA GLN A 108 6.39 -21.69 6.48
C GLN A 108 6.73 -20.24 6.82
N THR A 109 7.94 -19.81 6.50
CA THR A 109 8.42 -18.44 6.76
C THR A 109 7.50 -17.37 6.17
N GLU A 110 6.94 -17.64 5.00
CA GLU A 110 6.06 -16.74 4.24
C GLU A 110 4.67 -16.56 4.86
N THR A 111 4.24 -17.49 5.71
CA THR A 111 2.97 -17.37 6.43
C THR A 111 3.10 -16.40 7.60
N CYS A 112 4.26 -16.37 8.26
CA CYS A 112 4.50 -15.56 9.46
C CYS A 112 5.03 -14.16 9.13
N SER A 113 5.96 -14.06 8.18
CA SER A 113 6.71 -12.85 7.92
C SER A 113 6.56 -12.42 6.46
N LYS A 114 6.49 -11.11 6.24
CA LYS A 114 6.48 -10.55 4.88
C LYS A 114 7.81 -10.75 4.14
N VAL A 115 8.90 -11.01 4.89
CA VAL A 115 10.27 -11.16 4.40
C VAL A 115 10.88 -12.38 5.09
N PRO A 116 11.68 -13.24 4.41
CA PRO A 116 12.14 -13.14 3.02
C PRO A 116 11.09 -13.54 1.98
N GLN A 117 11.20 -12.91 0.80
CA GLN A 117 10.42 -13.27 -0.39
C GLN A 117 10.97 -14.61 -0.94
N THR A 118 10.25 -15.70 -0.76
CA THR A 118 10.65 -17.05 -1.22
C THR A 118 10.22 -17.30 -2.67
N PHE A 119 10.26 -18.53 -3.16
CA PHE A 119 9.69 -18.88 -4.47
C PHE A 119 8.18 -19.15 -4.42
N ARG A 120 7.58 -19.52 -3.27
CA ARG A 120 6.16 -19.93 -3.23
C ARG A 120 5.26 -18.70 -3.30
N VAL A 121 4.20 -18.79 -4.10
CA VAL A 121 3.21 -17.72 -4.22
C VAL A 121 1.81 -18.32 -4.14
N LEU A 122 1.09 -18.11 -3.02
CA LEU A 122 -0.26 -18.65 -2.87
C LEU A 122 -1.31 -17.92 -3.73
N ARG A 123 -1.02 -16.68 -4.13
CA ARG A 123 -1.95 -15.80 -4.87
C ARG A 123 -1.25 -15.22 -6.08
N ASN A 124 -1.98 -14.91 -7.15
CA ASN A 124 -1.39 -14.23 -8.30
C ASN A 124 -1.09 -12.77 -7.93
N THR A 125 0.13 -12.53 -7.44
CA THR A 125 0.60 -11.23 -6.97
C THR A 125 1.97 -10.93 -7.55
N LYS A 126 2.20 -9.66 -7.87
CA LYS A 126 3.49 -9.12 -8.31
C LYS A 126 4.06 -8.22 -7.23
N ASP A 127 5.37 -8.22 -7.12
CA ASP A 127 6.09 -7.31 -6.23
C ASP A 127 6.47 -6.06 -7.01
N ILE A 128 6.05 -4.91 -6.51
CA ILE A 128 6.33 -3.61 -7.12
C ILE A 128 7.26 -2.87 -6.17
N ILE A 129 8.35 -2.36 -6.72
CA ILE A 129 9.25 -1.48 -5.99
C ILE A 129 8.63 -0.08 -6.05
N ILE A 130 8.29 0.45 -4.88
CA ILE A 130 7.77 1.80 -4.73
C ILE A 130 8.86 2.64 -4.11
N ASP A 131 9.21 3.74 -4.78
CA ASP A 131 10.09 4.74 -4.22
C ASP A 131 9.39 5.39 -3.02
N LYS A 132 9.97 5.23 -1.82
CA LYS A 132 9.45 5.93 -0.65
C LYS A 132 9.68 7.41 -0.86
N PRO A 133 8.66 8.27 -0.68
CA PRO A 133 8.87 9.71 -0.74
C PRO A 133 9.93 10.09 0.29
N GLU A 134 10.81 11.02 -0.09
CA GLU A 134 11.79 11.55 0.83
C GLU A 134 11.07 12.11 2.07
N SER A 135 11.56 11.70 3.24
CA SER A 135 11.13 12.26 4.51
C SER A 135 11.61 13.71 4.54
N ILE A 136 10.75 14.65 4.13
CA ILE A 136 10.98 16.08 4.34
C ILE A 136 11.18 16.25 5.85
N GLY A 137 12.43 16.48 6.26
CA GLY A 137 12.93 16.29 7.62
C GLY A 137 12.41 17.30 8.64
N HIS A 138 11.32 18.00 8.35
CA HIS A 138 10.79 19.07 9.17
C HIS A 138 9.30 18.82 9.37
N PRO A 139 8.79 18.76 10.62
CA PRO A 139 7.36 18.65 10.85
C PRO A 139 6.67 19.90 10.29
N LEU A 140 5.91 19.75 9.21
CA LEU A 140 4.97 20.76 8.74
C LEU A 140 3.94 21.00 9.85
N ARG A 141 4.17 22.02 10.69
CA ARG A 141 3.13 22.55 11.57
C ARG A 141 2.22 23.42 10.72
N ILE A 142 1.15 22.85 10.21
CA ILE A 142 0.08 23.60 9.55
C ILE A 142 -0.64 24.40 10.66
N GLY A 143 -0.18 25.64 10.86
CA GLY A 143 -0.86 26.60 11.71
C GLY A 143 -2.07 27.16 10.99
N GLY A 144 -3.25 26.96 11.56
CA GLY A 144 -4.50 27.55 11.10
C GLY A 144 -5.42 27.77 12.29
N MET A 145 -6.29 28.78 12.23
CA MET A 145 -7.37 28.93 13.22
C MET A 145 -8.27 27.70 13.09
N ARG A 146 -8.31 26.86 14.14
CA ARG A 146 -9.18 25.67 14.18
C ARG A 146 -10.67 26.05 14.10
N GLU A 147 -10.99 27.28 14.49
CA GLU A 147 -12.35 27.76 14.59
C GLU A 147 -12.39 29.21 14.05
N LYS A 148 -13.42 29.54 13.26
CA LYS A 148 -13.70 30.92 12.83
C LYS A 148 -14.42 31.69 13.95
N ILE A 149 -13.87 31.67 15.15
CA ILE A 149 -14.46 32.40 16.27
C ILE A 149 -14.07 33.87 16.13
N SER A 150 -15.08 34.74 16.14
CA SER A 150 -14.87 36.18 16.16
C SER A 150 -14.06 36.55 17.42
N PRO A 151 -13.06 37.45 17.33
CA PRO A 151 -12.33 37.95 18.49
C PRO A 151 -13.23 38.53 19.60
N HIS A 152 -14.49 38.85 19.26
CA HIS A 152 -15.49 39.39 20.18
C HIS A 152 -16.31 38.32 20.92
N SER A 153 -16.09 37.03 20.67
CA SER A 153 -16.79 35.92 21.33
C SER A 153 -16.03 35.42 22.57
N ILE A 154 -15.63 36.34 23.45
CA ILE A 154 -14.92 36.03 24.70
C ILE A 154 -15.90 36.21 25.87
N LYS A 155 -16.13 35.15 26.66
CA LYS A 155 -16.89 35.24 27.91
C LYS A 155 -16.03 35.90 29.00
N LEU A 156 -16.63 36.77 29.82
CA LEU A 156 -16.02 37.41 31.00
C LEU A 156 -14.89 38.42 30.71
N ILE A 157 -15.00 39.20 29.63
CA ILE A 157 -14.05 40.28 29.36
C ILE A 157 -14.17 41.39 30.43
N ASN A 158 -13.05 41.77 31.06
CA ASN A 158 -12.98 42.99 31.87
C ASN A 158 -13.06 44.19 30.91
N SER A 159 -14.18 44.90 30.98
CA SER A 159 -14.62 45.92 30.03
C SER A 159 -13.74 47.16 30.03
N GLY A 160 -13.07 47.46 28.91
CA GLY A 160 -12.76 48.85 28.54
C GLY A 160 -14.00 49.52 27.94
N PRO A 161 -14.14 50.86 27.99
CA PRO A 161 -15.39 51.58 27.67
C PRO A 161 -15.89 51.47 26.21
N HIS A 162 -15.22 50.70 25.34
CA HIS A 162 -15.50 50.68 23.89
C HIS A 162 -15.47 49.26 23.28
N THR A 163 -16.19 48.29 23.85
CA THR A 163 -16.44 46.99 23.17
C THR A 163 -17.94 46.70 23.00
N GLN A 164 -18.31 46.01 21.90
CA GLN A 164 -19.70 45.78 21.48
C GLN A 164 -20.56 45.04 22.52
N LEU A 165 -19.94 44.20 23.37
CA LEU A 165 -20.65 43.42 24.39
C LEU A 165 -21.07 44.22 25.63
N VAL A 166 -20.39 45.34 25.91
CA VAL A 166 -20.59 46.11 27.16
C VAL A 166 -21.32 47.44 26.91
N ASN A 167 -21.36 47.91 25.66
CA ASN A 167 -22.18 49.04 25.26
C ASN A 167 -23.31 48.57 24.34
N ASN A 168 -24.38 48.05 24.94
CA ASN A 168 -25.56 47.53 24.24
C ASN A 168 -26.44 48.66 23.63
N GLY A 169 -25.81 49.67 23.05
CA GLY A 169 -26.46 50.81 22.40
C GLY A 169 -26.66 52.07 23.27
N PHE A 170 -26.03 52.21 24.43
CA PHE A 170 -26.23 53.42 25.25
C PHE A 170 -25.60 54.69 24.64
N SER A 171 -24.68 54.57 23.70
CA SER A 171 -24.19 55.70 22.90
C SER A 171 -25.05 55.90 21.65
N ARG A 172 -25.79 57.01 21.63
CA ARG A 172 -26.61 57.44 20.49
C ARG A 172 -25.82 58.41 19.60
N GLN A 173 -26.09 58.41 18.30
CA GLN A 173 -25.59 59.47 17.41
C GLN A 173 -26.19 60.81 17.83
N THR A 174 -25.34 61.84 17.96
CA THR A 174 -25.75 63.16 18.46
C THR A 174 -26.77 63.87 17.56
N ALA A 175 -26.82 63.52 16.27
CA ALA A 175 -27.75 64.11 15.31
C ALA A 175 -29.19 63.55 15.45
N ASP A 176 -29.34 62.22 15.41
CA ASP A 176 -30.66 61.58 15.25
C ASP A 176 -31.04 60.60 16.37
N GLY A 177 -30.20 60.44 17.40
CA GLY A 177 -30.50 59.57 18.54
C GLY A 177 -30.46 58.06 18.23
N ASN A 178 -30.12 57.67 17.01
CA ASN A 178 -30.04 56.27 16.57
C ASN A 178 -28.73 55.58 16.99
N PHE A 179 -28.75 54.25 17.04
CA PHE A 179 -27.61 53.41 17.41
C PHE A 179 -26.56 53.35 16.29
N PHE A 180 -25.28 53.35 16.66
CA PHE A 180 -24.20 53.06 15.72
C PHE A 180 -24.29 51.59 15.28
N ARG A 181 -24.54 51.34 13.99
CA ARG A 181 -24.37 50.03 13.39
C ARG A 181 -22.98 49.97 12.75
N TYR A 182 -22.09 49.16 13.30
CA TYR A 182 -20.81 48.78 12.71
C TYR A 182 -20.87 47.32 12.28
#